data_AF-A0A485LJR9-F1
#
_entry.id   AF-A0A485LJR9-F1
#
_cell.length_a   1.000
_cell.length_b   1.000
_cell.length_c   1.000
_cell.angle_alpha   90.00
_cell.angle_beta   90.00
_cell.angle_gamma   90.00
#
_symmetry.space_group_name_H-M   'P 1'
#
loop_
_entity.id
_entity.type
_entity.pdbx_description
1 polymer ?
#
loop_
_entity_poly.entity_id
_entity_poly.type
_entity_poly.pdbx_seq_one_letter_code
_entity_poly.pdbx_strand_id
1 'polypeptide(L)'
;MVDLTKMHKTGFLYKKSSGRGVLRQHIWKRRHVDCTRTELKYFDSERDESPRGSLDLTICRVRDVHVMPDMEANAGKSASPKWHVAIQTPDQRFDFAADTEVEMLEWVALLRAIFDANERYLLHQDNFSDESRSFALRHLKRLDTNC
;
A
#
# COMPACT_ATOMS: atom_id res chain seq x y z
N MET A 1 20.28 10.56 -1.02
CA MET A 1 18.97 10.82 -0.39
C MET A 1 17.91 10.11 -1.21
N VAL A 2 17.11 9.22 -0.64
CA VAL A 2 16.02 8.56 -1.40
C VAL A 2 14.84 9.50 -1.44
N ASP A 3 14.37 9.86 -2.63
CA ASP A 3 13.18 10.68 -2.80
C ASP A 3 11.92 9.82 -2.57
N LEU A 4 11.29 10.02 -1.41
CA LEU A 4 10.05 9.32 -1.02
C LEU A 4 8.81 9.85 -1.76
N THR A 5 8.90 11.06 -2.32
CA THR A 5 7.81 11.73 -3.03
C THR A 5 7.78 11.42 -4.52
N LYS A 6 8.83 10.76 -5.02
CA LYS A 6 8.90 10.31 -6.41
C LYS A 6 7.68 9.45 -6.76
N MET A 7 6.96 9.88 -7.79
CA MET A 7 5.87 9.10 -8.36
C MET A 7 6.42 7.83 -9.00
N HIS A 8 5.92 6.68 -8.56
CA HIS A 8 6.32 5.39 -9.12
C HIS A 8 5.40 4.93 -10.25
N LYS A 9 4.08 5.12 -10.09
CA LYS A 9 3.08 4.83 -11.12
C LYS A 9 1.83 5.67 -10.87
N THR A 10 1.20 6.06 -11.96
CA THR A 10 -0.12 6.71 -11.97
C THR A 10 -1.00 6.04 -13.02
N GLY A 11 -2.32 6.05 -12.83
CA GLY A 11 -3.26 5.45 -13.77
C GLY A 11 -4.68 5.34 -13.23
N PHE A 12 -5.59 4.80 -14.04
CA PHE A 12 -6.98 4.59 -13.60
C PHE A 12 -7.20 3.17 -13.10
N LEU A 13 -7.85 3.04 -11.95
CA LEU A 13 -8.34 1.76 -11.43
C LEU A 13 -9.80 1.89 -11.01
N TYR A 14 -10.53 0.79 -11.05
CA TYR A 14 -11.83 0.73 -10.38
C TYR A 14 -11.60 0.46 -8.90
N LYS A 15 -12.05 1.36 -8.04
CA LYS A 15 -12.05 1.19 -6.59
C LYS A 15 -13.43 0.73 -6.13
N LYS A 16 -13.48 -0.35 -5.36
CA LYS A 16 -14.71 -0.75 -4.65
C LYS A 16 -14.99 0.22 -3.51
N SER A 17 -16.21 0.77 -3.41
CA SER A 17 -16.57 1.64 -2.30
C SER A 17 -16.43 0.93 -0.94
N SER A 18 -15.72 1.56 -0.01
CA SER A 18 -15.63 1.14 1.40
C SER A 18 -16.89 1.60 2.13
N GLY A 19 -17.99 0.86 2.00
CA GLY A 19 -19.20 1.16 2.76
C GLY A 19 -19.01 0.84 4.24
N ARG A 20 -19.03 1.84 5.13
CA ARG A 20 -19.40 1.65 6.54
C ARG A 20 -20.91 1.84 6.66
N GLY A 21 -21.67 0.77 6.94
CA GLY A 21 -23.13 0.83 7.15
C GLY A 21 -23.94 -0.35 6.58
N VAL A 22 -25.24 -0.35 6.87
CA VAL A 22 -26.20 -1.45 6.62
C VAL A 22 -26.74 -1.51 5.18
N LEU A 23 -26.60 -0.43 4.39
CA LEU A 23 -26.97 -0.38 2.97
C LEU A 23 -25.71 -0.48 2.09
N ARG A 24 -25.18 -1.70 1.98
CA ARG A 24 -23.95 -2.02 1.25
C ARG A 24 -24.18 -1.99 -0.26
N GLN A 25 -23.84 -0.89 -0.91
CA GLN A 25 -23.62 -0.93 -2.35
C GLN A 25 -22.16 -1.29 -2.63
N HIS A 26 -21.94 -2.45 -3.24
CA HIS A 26 -20.65 -2.91 -3.75
C HIS A 26 -20.34 -2.24 -5.10
N ILE A 27 -20.40 -0.91 -5.15
CA ILE A 27 -20.18 -0.16 -6.39
C ILE A 27 -18.68 0.00 -6.63
N TRP A 28 -18.29 -0.33 -7.85
CA TRP A 28 -16.97 -0.01 -8.40
C TRP A 28 -17.01 1.37 -9.03
N LYS A 29 -16.11 2.26 -8.62
CA LYS A 29 -15.95 3.59 -9.21
C LYS A 29 -14.59 3.71 -9.87
N ARG A 30 -14.54 4.23 -11.09
CA ARG A 30 -13.26 4.59 -11.73
C ARG A 30 -12.62 5.73 -10.94
N ARG A 31 -11.34 5.57 -10.61
CA ARG A 31 -10.55 6.52 -9.83
C ARG A 31 -9.19 6.68 -10.49
N HIS A 32 -8.70 7.91 -10.54
CA HIS A 32 -7.30 8.15 -10.83
C HIS A 32 -6.48 7.80 -9.58
N VAL A 33 -5.39 7.08 -9.73
CA VAL A 33 -4.58 6.54 -8.64
C VAL A 33 -3.14 6.96 -8.83
N ASP A 34 -2.58 7.57 -7.79
CA ASP A 34 -1.19 7.95 -7.70
C ASP A 34 -0.49 7.12 -6.63
N CYS A 35 0.67 6.56 -6.98
CA CYS A 35 1.43 5.69 -6.09
C CYS A 35 2.87 6.19 -5.96
N THR A 36 3.24 6.56 -4.74
CA THR A 36 4.61 6.88 -4.33
C THR A 36 5.17 5.73 -3.48
N ARG A 37 6.36 5.91 -2.92
CA ARG A 37 6.95 4.89 -2.04
C ARG A 37 6.18 4.74 -0.72
N THR A 38 5.59 5.81 -0.22
CA THR A 38 4.99 5.84 1.12
C THR A 38 3.47 5.89 1.08
N GLU A 39 2.87 6.29 -0.04
CA GLU A 39 1.44 6.54 -0.09
C GLU A 39 0.83 6.17 -1.44
N LEU A 40 -0.37 5.61 -1.41
CA LEU A 40 -1.25 5.46 -2.57
C LEU A 40 -2.46 6.35 -2.37
N LYS A 41 -2.67 7.31 -3.27
CA LYS A 41 -3.81 8.24 -3.28
C LYS A 41 -4.76 7.90 -4.41
N TYR A 42 -6.04 8.20 -4.22
CA TYR A 42 -7.01 8.10 -5.30
C TYR A 42 -7.97 9.29 -5.35
N PHE A 43 -8.37 9.65 -6.56
CA PHE A 43 -9.11 10.87 -6.89
C PHE A 43 -10.34 10.53 -7.75
N ASP A 44 -11.33 11.42 -7.83
CA ASP A 44 -12.41 11.23 -8.79
C ASP A 44 -11.90 11.44 -10.22
N SER A 45 -10.95 12.37 -10.42
CA SER A 45 -10.31 12.69 -11.69
C SER A 45 -8.83 13.06 -11.54
N GLU A 46 -8.10 13.08 -12.65
CA GLU A 46 -6.70 13.55 -12.73
C GLU A 46 -6.51 15.02 -12.34
N ARG A 47 -7.57 15.83 -12.39
CA ARG A 47 -7.49 17.28 -12.16
C ARG A 47 -7.85 17.66 -10.74
N ASP A 48 -8.25 16.70 -9.92
CA ASP A 48 -8.68 16.97 -8.56
C ASP A 48 -7.47 17.34 -7.69
N GLU A 49 -7.54 18.48 -7.02
CA GLU A 49 -6.47 18.91 -6.10
C GLU A 49 -6.43 18.08 -4.81
N SER A 50 -7.57 17.49 -4.42
CA SER A 50 -7.73 16.78 -3.14
C SER A 50 -8.09 15.30 -3.36
N PRO A 51 -7.37 14.37 -2.70
CA PRO A 51 -7.69 12.94 -2.82
C PRO A 51 -9.00 12.61 -2.13
N ARG A 52 -9.72 11.63 -2.68
CA ARG A 52 -10.88 11.01 -2.03
C ARG A 52 -10.50 10.10 -0.87
N GLY A 53 -9.26 9.63 -0.88
CA GLY A 53 -8.65 8.94 0.23
C GLY A 53 -7.24 8.52 -0.12
N SER A 54 -6.55 8.02 0.89
CA SER A 54 -5.20 7.52 0.75
C SER A 54 -4.96 6.29 1.61
N LEU A 55 -3.85 5.63 1.29
CA LEU A 55 -3.36 4.42 1.91
C LEU A 55 -1.89 4.64 2.24
N ASP A 56 -1.52 4.49 3.50
CA ASP A 56 -0.13 4.44 3.95
C ASP A 56 0.50 3.10 3.59
N LEU A 57 1.51 3.13 2.73
CA LEU A 57 2.24 1.96 2.24
C LEU A 57 3.43 1.57 3.14
N THR A 58 3.78 2.41 4.12
CA THR A 58 4.89 2.13 5.06
C THR A 58 4.52 1.06 6.09
N ILE A 59 3.23 0.96 6.41
CA ILE A 59 2.67 -0.04 7.33
C ILE A 59 2.30 -1.36 6.63
N CYS A 60 2.34 -1.40 5.29
CA CYS A 60 1.99 -2.58 4.51
C CYS A 60 3.20 -3.51 4.32
N ARG A 61 2.92 -4.79 4.08
CA ARG A 61 3.90 -5.87 3.83
C ARG A 61 3.54 -6.63 2.56
N VAL A 62 4.50 -7.39 2.02
CA VAL A 62 4.29 -8.19 0.78
C VAL A 62 3.09 -9.15 0.92
N ARG A 63 2.83 -9.65 2.12
CA ARG A 63 1.68 -10.53 2.41
C ARG A 63 0.33 -9.84 2.35
N ASP A 64 0.29 -8.51 2.41
CA ASP A 64 -0.94 -7.72 2.49
C ASP A 64 -1.53 -7.40 1.11
N VAL A 65 -0.80 -7.69 0.03
CA VAL A 65 -1.29 -7.58 -1.35
C VAL A 65 -1.72 -8.94 -1.87
N HIS A 66 -3.00 -9.03 -2.25
CA HIS A 66 -3.61 -10.26 -2.71
C HIS A 66 -4.19 -10.08 -4.12
N VAL A 67 -3.70 -10.87 -5.07
CA VAL A 67 -4.40 -11.08 -6.34
C VAL A 67 -5.61 -11.94 -6.03
N MET A 68 -6.80 -11.46 -6.37
CA MET A 68 -8.02 -12.22 -6.14
C MET A 68 -8.32 -13.06 -7.37
N PRO A 69 -8.59 -14.38 -7.20
CA PRO A 69 -9.05 -15.18 -8.32
C PRO A 69 -10.35 -14.60 -8.88
N ASP A 70 -10.55 -14.78 -10.18
CA ASP A 70 -11.83 -14.50 -10.82
C ASP A 70 -12.88 -15.43 -10.18
N MET A 71 -13.57 -14.92 -9.17
CA MET A 71 -14.67 -15.62 -8.55
C MET A 71 -15.79 -15.62 -9.59
N GLU A 72 -15.97 -16.77 -10.22
CA GLU A 72 -16.96 -17.06 -11.26
C GLU A 72 -18.19 -16.16 -11.21
N ALA A 73 -18.45 -15.49 -12.33
CA ALA A 73 -19.72 -14.95 -12.79
C ALA A 73 -20.79 -14.81 -11.70
N ASN A 74 -20.86 -13.63 -11.06
CA ASN A 74 -22.13 -13.22 -10.49
C ASN A 74 -23.13 -13.09 -11.64
N ALA A 75 -23.97 -14.12 -11.74
CA ALA A 75 -25.23 -14.19 -12.44
C ALA A 75 -25.90 -12.81 -12.58
N GLY A 76 -25.69 -12.17 -13.73
CA GLY A 76 -26.60 -11.20 -14.32
C GLY A 76 -26.71 -9.80 -13.71
N LYS A 77 -26.01 -9.42 -12.63
CA LYS A 77 -26.16 -8.04 -12.08
C LYS A 77 -24.85 -7.45 -11.55
N SER A 78 -24.36 -6.45 -12.29
CA SER A 78 -23.26 -5.50 -12.04
C SER A 78 -21.83 -5.95 -12.40
N ALA A 79 -21.21 -5.16 -13.28
CA ALA A 79 -19.90 -5.36 -13.90
C ALA A 79 -18.75 -5.20 -12.90
N SER A 80 -18.42 -6.25 -12.14
CA SER A 80 -17.13 -6.31 -11.44
C SER A 80 -16.02 -6.54 -12.48
N PRO A 81 -15.00 -5.66 -12.60
CA PRO A 81 -13.94 -5.83 -13.58
C PRO A 81 -13.01 -6.98 -13.16
N LYS A 82 -12.86 -8.03 -13.99
CA LYS A 82 -12.20 -9.32 -13.69
C LYS A 82 -10.83 -9.27 -12.98
N TRP A 83 -10.02 -8.25 -13.20
CA TRP A 83 -8.61 -8.22 -12.78
C TRP A 83 -8.44 -7.56 -11.41
N HIS A 84 -8.80 -8.28 -10.34
CA HIS A 84 -8.90 -7.76 -8.98
C HIS A 84 -7.60 -7.87 -8.18
N VAL A 85 -7.27 -6.80 -7.46
CA VAL A 85 -6.23 -6.78 -6.43
C VAL A 85 -6.79 -6.18 -5.13
N ALA A 86 -6.48 -6.78 -4.00
CA ALA A 86 -6.83 -6.27 -2.69
C ALA A 86 -5.56 -5.92 -1.90
N ILE A 87 -5.61 -4.80 -1.18
CA ILE A 87 -4.59 -4.41 -0.20
C ILE A 87 -5.24 -4.40 1.18
N GLN A 88 -4.73 -5.21 2.10
CA GLN A 88 -5.22 -5.31 3.46
C GLN A 88 -4.36 -4.46 4.40
N THR A 89 -4.90 -3.38 4.94
CA THR A 89 -4.26 -2.65 6.04
C THR A 89 -4.77 -3.14 7.40
N PRO A 90 -4.13 -2.76 8.51
CA PRO A 90 -4.68 -2.99 9.84
C PRO A 90 -6.10 -2.44 10.00
N ASP A 91 -6.38 -1.28 9.40
CA ASP A 91 -7.64 -0.55 9.61
C ASP A 91 -8.74 -0.94 8.62
N GLN A 92 -8.40 -1.30 7.39
CA GLN A 92 -9.39 -1.61 6.35
C GLN A 92 -8.82 -2.35 5.15
N ARG A 93 -9.72 -2.89 4.33
CA ARG A 93 -9.38 -3.52 3.06
C ARG A 93 -9.69 -2.60 1.88
N PHE A 94 -8.74 -2.48 0.97
CA PHE A 94 -8.89 -1.73 -0.28
C PHE A 94 -8.93 -2.69 -1.46
N ASP A 95 -10.11 -2.91 -2.04
CA ASP A 95 -10.23 -3.63 -3.31
C ASP A 95 -10.16 -2.66 -4.49
N PHE A 96 -9.32 -3.02 -5.46
CA PHE A 96 -9.13 -2.39 -6.76
C PHE A 96 -9.32 -3.42 -7.88
N ALA A 97 -9.63 -2.94 -9.08
CA ALA A 97 -9.60 -3.74 -10.29
C ALA A 97 -9.06 -2.93 -11.47
N ALA A 98 -8.26 -3.59 -12.31
CA ALA A 98 -7.66 -3.00 -13.51
C ALA A 98 -8.52 -3.29 -14.76
N ASP A 99 -8.26 -2.56 -15.85
CA ASP A 99 -8.93 -2.81 -17.14
C ASP A 99 -8.39 -4.11 -17.78
N THR A 100 -7.12 -4.47 -17.53
CA THR A 100 -6.46 -5.66 -18.09
C THR A 100 -5.66 -6.46 -17.04
N GLU A 101 -5.39 -7.73 -17.34
CA GLU A 101 -4.54 -8.60 -16.51
C GLU A 101 -3.13 -8.04 -16.37
N VAL A 102 -2.56 -7.57 -17.50
CA VAL A 102 -1.21 -7.00 -17.54
C VAL A 102 -1.11 -5.79 -16.61
N GLU A 103 -2.07 -4.87 -16.69
CA GLU A 103 -2.11 -3.69 -15.81
C GLU A 103 -2.23 -4.11 -14.33
N MET A 104 -3.08 -5.07 -14.00
CA MET A 104 -3.19 -5.60 -12.63
C MET A 104 -1.84 -6.18 -12.15
N LEU A 105 -1.17 -6.99 -12.98
CA LEU A 105 0.12 -7.59 -12.65
C LEU A 105 1.21 -6.52 -12.46
N GLU A 106 1.22 -5.46 -13.26
CA GLU A 106 2.13 -4.33 -13.09
C GLU A 106 1.91 -3.63 -11.74
N TRP A 107 0.66 -3.36 -11.37
CA TRP A 107 0.33 -2.79 -10.07
C TRP A 107 0.75 -3.69 -8.91
N VAL A 108 0.50 -5.00 -9.01
CA VAL A 108 0.89 -5.99 -8.00
C VAL A 108 2.41 -6.07 -7.85
N ALA A 109 3.14 -6.15 -8.97
CA ALA A 109 4.60 -6.19 -8.97
C ALA A 109 5.19 -4.93 -8.32
N LEU A 110 4.65 -3.76 -8.68
CA LEU A 110 5.07 -2.49 -8.09
C LEU A 110 4.82 -2.44 -6.57
N LEU A 111 3.60 -2.78 -6.13
CA LEU A 111 3.24 -2.75 -4.71
C LEU A 111 4.11 -3.71 -3.90
N ARG A 112 4.36 -4.92 -4.40
CA ARG A 112 5.27 -5.88 -3.75
C ARG A 112 6.69 -5.32 -3.62
N ALA A 113 7.21 -4.69 -4.67
CA ALA A 113 8.54 -4.08 -4.63
C ALA A 113 8.63 -2.93 -3.61
N ILE A 114 7.59 -2.09 -3.52
CA ILE A 114 7.51 -1.00 -2.53
C ILE A 114 7.46 -1.58 -1.11
N PHE A 115 6.61 -2.57 -0.85
CA PHE A 115 6.45 -3.16 0.48
C PHE A 115 7.74 -3.83 0.97
N ASP A 116 8.40 -4.62 0.10
CA ASP A 116 9.69 -5.23 0.40
C ASP A 116 10.78 -4.17 0.67
N ALA A 117 10.83 -3.09 -0.12
CA ALA A 117 11.77 -2.00 0.09
C ALA A 117 11.51 -1.22 1.40
N ASN A 118 10.24 -1.07 1.79
CA ASN A 118 9.87 -0.41 3.05
C ASN A 118 10.20 -1.31 4.25
N GLU A 119 9.95 -2.61 4.16
CA GLU A 119 10.30 -3.57 5.20
C GLU A 119 11.81 -3.62 5.45
N ARG A 120 12.64 -3.70 4.40
CA ARG A 120 14.11 -3.65 4.54
C ARG A 120 14.60 -2.35 5.17
N TYR A 121 13.96 -1.23 4.82
CA TYR A 121 14.33 0.07 5.37
C TYR A 121 14.09 0.13 6.89
N LEU A 122 12.97 -0.40 7.37
CA LEU A 122 12.66 -0.48 8.80
C LEU A 122 13.66 -1.39 9.54
N LEU A 123 13.98 -2.56 8.98
CA LEU A 123 14.96 -3.48 9.59
C LEU A 123 16.35 -2.84 9.71
N HIS A 124 16.77 -2.03 8.73
CA HIS A 124 18.04 -1.31 8.81
C HIS A 124 18.02 -0.18 9.85
N GLN A 125 16.90 0.53 10.01
CA GLN A 125 16.77 1.55 11.04
C GLN A 125 16.81 0.95 12.45
N ASP A 126 16.10 -0.16 12.66
CA ASP A 126 16.07 -0.85 13.96
C ASP A 126 17.47 -1.34 14.35
N ASN A 127 18.18 -2.00 13.41
CA ASN A 127 19.55 -2.46 13.64
C ASN A 127 20.51 -1.32 13.98
N PHE A 128 20.44 -0.18 13.28
CA PHE A 128 21.28 0.98 13.57
C PHE A 128 20.97 1.59 14.95
N SER A 129 19.69 1.61 15.34
CA SER A 129 19.26 2.10 16.64
C SER A 129 19.75 1.20 17.79
N ASP A 130 19.71 -0.12 17.60
CA ASP A 130 20.19 -1.10 18.57
C ASP A 130 21.71 -1.10 18.70
N GLU A 131 22.45 -0.95 17.59
CA GLU A 131 23.90 -0.78 17.63
C GLU A 131 24.30 0.51 18.36
N SER A 132 23.59 1.61 18.09
CA SER A 132 23.82 2.89 18.76
C SER A 132 23.56 2.81 20.27
N ARG A 133 22.47 2.14 20.68
CA ARG A 133 22.16 1.86 22.09
C ARG A 133 23.21 0.97 22.74
N SER A 134 23.60 -0.11 22.07
CA SER A 134 24.63 -1.04 22.54
C SER A 134 25.97 -0.34 22.73
N PHE A 135 26.36 0.53 21.81
CA PHE A 135 27.56 1.35 21.92
C PHE A 135 27.49 2.30 23.11
N ALA A 136 26.40 3.04 23.27
CA ALA A 136 26.21 3.95 24.41
C ALA A 136 26.30 3.20 25.74
N LEU A 137 25.67 2.03 25.86
CA LEU A 137 25.73 1.20 27.07
C LEU A 137 27.14 0.67 27.35
N ARG A 138 27.90 0.26 26.32
CA ARG A 138 29.31 -0.15 26.48
C ARG A 138 30.18 1.02 26.91
N HIS A 139 29.90 2.22 26.42
CA HIS A 139 30.65 3.42 26.78
C HIS A 139 30.40 3.81 28.25
N LEU A 140 29.12 3.83 28.68
CA LEU A 140 28.76 4.10 30.07
C LEU A 140 29.40 3.09 31.04
N LYS A 141 29.34 1.79 30.73
CA LYS A 141 29.98 0.75 31.56
C LYS A 141 31.49 0.93 31.69
N ARG A 142 32.19 1.45 30.67
CA ARG A 142 33.64 1.73 30.75
C ARG A 142 33.96 2.90 31.67
N LEU A 143 33.08 3.90 31.73
CA LEU A 143 33.25 5.05 32.61
C LEU A 143 33.05 4.66 34.07
N ASP A 144 32.10 3.76 34.35
CA ASP A 144 31.82 3.27 35.70
C ASP A 144 32.94 2.36 36.25
N THR A 145 33.67 1.63 35.40
CA THR A 145 34.80 0.77 35.82
C THR A 145 36.11 1.51 36.12
N ASN A 146 36.17 2.83 35.92
CA ASN A 146 37.38 3.64 36.15
C ASN A 146 37.31 4.48 37.44
N CYS A 147 36.38 4.17 38.35
CA CYS A 147 36.30 4.75 39.70
C CYS A 147 36.60 3.71 40.78
#